data_AF-A0A8T0ELM6-F1
#
_entry.id   AF-A0A8T0ELM6-F1
#
_cell.length_a   1.000
_cell.length_b   1.000
_cell.length_c   1.000
_cell.angle_alpha   90.00
_cell.angle_beta   90.00
_cell.angle_gamma   90.00
#
_symmetry.space_group_name_H-M   'P 1'
#
loop_
_entity.id
_entity.type
_entity.pdbx_description
1 polymer ?
#
loop_
_entity_poly.entity_id
_entity_poly.type
_entity_poly.pdbx_seq_one_letter_code
_entity_poly.pdbx_strand_id
1 'polypeptide(L)'
;MGMILSLADRTLDQQCTVTRPGVSYIAAGIAVELAVSILQHPKKALAPATTSDPSTLRLNTEFCTPLGIVPHQIRGYLDRFQNRLLISKSFKQCTACSPTVLDEYKKHGFDFVLKVMNTSGYLEEITGLNKLMENVNEDEVLVFSDDDDF
;
A
#
# COMPACT_ATOMS: atom_id res chain seq x y z
N MET A 1 18.82 11.05 -15.93
CA MET A 1 18.95 10.93 -14.46
C MET A 1 18.00 11.93 -13.81
N GLY A 2 16.69 11.67 -13.88
CA GLY A 2 15.66 12.57 -13.35
C GLY A 2 15.35 12.21 -11.90
N MET A 3 15.27 13.21 -11.03
CA MET A 3 14.90 13.07 -9.63
C MET A 3 13.41 12.72 -9.56
N ILE A 4 13.02 11.57 -8.99
CA ILE A 4 11.60 11.25 -8.75
C ILE A 4 11.12 12.07 -7.54
N LEU A 5 10.97 13.38 -7.71
CA LEU A 5 10.17 14.19 -6.79
C LEU A 5 8.78 14.30 -7.35
N SER A 6 7.81 13.69 -6.66
CA SER A 6 6.37 13.78 -6.95
C SER A 6 5.86 15.20 -7.22
N LEU A 7 6.55 16.23 -6.70
CA LEU A 7 6.18 17.64 -6.85
C LEU A 7 6.92 18.39 -7.97
N ALA A 8 8.09 17.92 -8.43
CA ALA A 8 8.96 18.70 -9.33
C ALA A 8 8.44 18.74 -10.78
N ASP A 9 7.81 17.65 -11.25
CA ASP A 9 7.32 17.50 -12.63
C ASP A 9 5.79 17.57 -12.76
N ARG A 10 5.09 18.12 -11.75
CA ARG A 10 3.63 18.33 -11.81
C ARG A 10 3.32 19.79 -12.14
N THR A 11 2.38 20.01 -13.06
CA THR A 11 1.78 21.35 -13.23
C THR A 11 1.06 21.77 -11.94
N LEU A 12 0.91 23.07 -11.70
CA LEU A 12 0.28 23.61 -10.47
C LEU A 12 -1.08 22.95 -10.15
N ASP A 13 -1.86 22.62 -11.18
CA ASP A 13 -3.15 21.90 -11.08
C ASP A 13 -3.02 20.42 -10.67
N GLN A 14 -1.87 19.78 -10.90
CA GLN A 14 -1.58 18.43 -10.43
C GLN A 14 -0.96 18.39 -9.02
N GLN A 15 -0.60 19.56 -8.48
CA GLN A 15 -0.15 19.72 -7.10
C GLN A 15 -1.32 20.01 -6.16
N CYS A 16 -2.42 20.58 -6.67
CA CYS A 16 -3.66 20.82 -5.92
C CYS A 16 -4.62 19.64 -6.10
N THR A 17 -4.76 18.79 -5.07
CA THR A 17 -5.78 17.73 -5.11
C THR A 17 -7.17 18.37 -5.00
N VAL A 18 -7.84 18.65 -6.12
CA VAL A 18 -9.26 19.02 -6.12
C VAL A 18 -10.05 17.76 -5.75
N THR A 19 -10.43 17.66 -4.48
CA THR A 19 -11.24 16.54 -3.98
C THR A 19 -12.70 16.95 -3.85
N ARG A 20 -13.63 16.01 -4.07
CA ARG A 20 -15.03 16.23 -3.69
C ARG A 20 -15.07 16.52 -2.17
N PRO A 21 -15.67 17.63 -1.70
CA PRO A 21 -15.54 18.08 -0.31
C PRO A 21 -15.90 17.01 0.74
N GLY A 22 -16.88 16.15 0.44
CA GLY A 22 -17.33 15.08 1.35
C GLY A 22 -16.34 13.93 1.56
N VAL A 23 -15.34 13.74 0.70
CA VAL A 23 -14.38 12.62 0.80
C VAL A 23 -13.60 12.67 2.11
N SER A 24 -13.14 13.87 2.49
CA SER A 24 -12.33 14.08 3.70
C SER A 24 -13.07 13.64 4.96
N TYR A 25 -14.34 14.04 5.11
CA TYR A 25 -15.18 13.68 6.25
C TYR A 25 -15.45 12.18 6.32
N ILE A 26 -15.76 11.54 5.19
CA ILE A 26 -16.01 10.09 5.14
C ILE A 26 -14.73 9.32 5.50
N ALA A 27 -13.59 9.69 4.92
CA ALA A 27 -12.31 9.06 5.21
C ALA A 27 -11.90 9.22 6.69
N ALA A 28 -12.05 10.43 7.24
CA ALA A 28 -11.73 10.71 8.65
C ALA A 28 -12.62 9.89 9.61
N GLY A 29 -13.93 9.85 9.36
CA GLY A 29 -14.86 9.05 10.16
C GLY A 29 -14.51 7.55 10.14
N ILE A 30 -14.27 7.00 8.94
CA ILE A 30 -13.86 5.61 8.77
C ILE A 30 -12.54 5.32 9.49
N ALA A 31 -11.56 6.22 9.41
CA ALA A 31 -10.26 6.05 10.06
C ALA A 31 -10.38 6.01 11.60
N VAL A 32 -11.21 6.88 12.18
CA VAL A 32 -11.46 6.90 13.63
C VAL A 32 -12.19 5.63 14.07
N GLU A 33 -13.24 5.22 13.37
CA GLU A 33 -13.98 3.99 13.69
C GLU A 33 -13.08 2.73 13.60
N LEU A 34 -12.22 2.67 12.59
CA LEU A 34 -11.23 1.60 12.47
C LEU A 34 -10.23 1.63 13.63
N ALA A 35 -9.74 2.81 14.03
CA ALA A 35 -8.82 2.95 15.15
C ALA A 35 -9.44 2.49 16.47
N VAL A 36 -10.69 2.88 16.75
CA VAL A 36 -11.41 2.43 17.96
C VAL A 36 -11.63 0.92 17.92
N SER A 37 -12.01 0.36 16.76
CA SER A 37 -12.19 -1.09 16.59
C SER A 37 -10.88 -1.87 16.84
N ILE A 38 -9.74 -1.37 16.35
CA ILE A 38 -8.42 -1.95 16.63
C ILE A 38 -8.11 -1.89 18.13
N LEU A 39 -8.36 -0.76 18.80
CA LEU A 39 -8.04 -0.60 20.23
C LEU A 39 -8.90 -1.50 21.13
N GLN A 40 -10.15 -1.75 20.75
CA GLN A 40 -11.06 -2.65 21.48
C GLN A 40 -10.81 -4.13 21.18
N HIS A 41 -10.11 -4.45 20.09
CA HIS A 41 -9.78 -5.83 19.77
C HIS A 41 -8.78 -6.42 20.80
N PRO A 42 -8.98 -7.66 21.32
CA PRO A 42 -8.08 -8.24 22.33
C PRO A 42 -6.61 -8.29 21.90
N LYS A 43 -6.36 -8.54 20.61
CA LYS A 43 -5.01 -8.55 20.01
C LYS A 43 -4.49 -7.15 19.60
N LYS A 44 -5.28 -6.09 19.74
CA LYS A 44 -4.92 -4.70 19.39
C LYS A 44 -4.34 -4.60 17.97
N ALA A 45 -3.14 -4.05 17.82
CA ALA A 45 -2.42 -3.94 16.55
C ALA A 45 -2.09 -5.29 15.88
N LEU A 46 -2.19 -6.41 16.61
CA LEU A 46 -2.03 -7.78 16.09
C LEU A 46 -3.39 -8.43 15.74
N ALA A 47 -4.46 -7.64 15.64
CA ALA A 47 -5.75 -8.13 15.15
C ALA A 47 -5.61 -8.71 13.73
N PRO A 48 -6.21 -9.88 13.46
CA PRO A 48 -6.22 -10.42 12.11
C PRO A 48 -7.09 -9.55 11.20
N ALA A 49 -6.65 -9.40 9.96
CA ALA A 49 -7.42 -8.71 8.93
C ALA A 49 -8.71 -9.49 8.62
N THR A 50 -9.86 -8.83 8.70
CA THR A 50 -11.17 -9.41 8.42
C THR A 50 -11.90 -8.62 7.33
N THR A 51 -12.68 -9.31 6.50
CA THR A 51 -13.54 -8.67 5.49
C THR A 51 -14.98 -9.11 5.68
N SER A 52 -15.88 -8.60 4.84
CA SER A 52 -17.29 -9.03 4.82
C SER A 52 -17.48 -10.47 4.30
N ASP A 53 -16.41 -11.15 3.88
CA ASP A 53 -16.47 -12.54 3.45
C ASP A 53 -16.66 -13.48 4.67
N PRO A 54 -17.74 -14.28 4.70
CA PRO A 54 -18.02 -15.25 5.77
C PRO A 54 -16.86 -16.20 6.08
N SER A 55 -16.01 -16.50 5.10
CA SER A 55 -14.83 -17.36 5.30
C SER A 55 -13.82 -16.75 6.27
N THR A 56 -13.62 -15.43 6.21
CA THR A 56 -12.69 -14.68 7.10
C THR A 56 -13.27 -14.45 8.50
N LEU A 57 -14.59 -14.39 8.61
CA LEU A 57 -15.34 -14.22 9.86
C LEU A 57 -15.34 -15.51 10.70
N ARG A 58 -15.57 -16.67 10.08
CA ARG A 58 -15.65 -17.97 10.78
C ARG A 58 -14.32 -18.45 11.38
N LEU A 59 -13.19 -18.01 10.83
CA LEU A 59 -11.87 -18.28 11.39
C LEU A 59 -11.59 -17.47 12.68
N ASN A 60 -12.36 -16.41 12.94
CA ASN A 60 -12.07 -15.42 13.98
C ASN A 60 -13.29 -15.08 14.86
N THR A 61 -14.30 -15.96 14.93
CA THR A 61 -15.52 -15.72 15.72
C THR A 61 -15.25 -15.50 17.21
N GLU A 62 -14.15 -16.05 17.74
CA GLU A 62 -13.70 -15.81 19.13
C GLU A 62 -13.02 -14.43 19.32
N PHE A 63 -12.78 -13.67 18.25
CA PHE A 63 -12.04 -12.40 18.28
C PHE A 63 -12.78 -11.26 17.57
N CYS A 64 -14.09 -11.37 17.33
CA CYS A 64 -14.87 -10.23 16.84
C CYS A 64 -15.05 -9.18 17.96
N THR A 65 -14.83 -7.90 17.64
CA THR A 65 -15.07 -6.82 18.60
C THR A 65 -16.56 -6.50 18.68
N PRO A 66 -17.06 -5.94 19.80
CA PRO A 66 -18.44 -5.43 19.86
C PRO A 66 -18.76 -4.36 18.80
N LEU A 67 -17.71 -3.72 18.26
CA LEU A 67 -17.80 -2.69 17.22
C LEU A 67 -17.74 -3.27 15.79
N GLY A 68 -17.60 -4.59 15.66
CA GLY A 68 -17.55 -5.30 14.39
C GLY A 68 -16.15 -5.77 14.00
N ILE A 69 -15.90 -5.76 12.69
CA ILE A 69 -14.68 -6.31 12.05
C ILE A 69 -13.52 -5.30 12.04
N VAL A 70 -12.31 -5.82 11.85
CA VAL A 70 -11.07 -5.03 11.71
C VAL A 70 -10.50 -5.24 10.29
N PRO A 71 -10.89 -4.43 9.30
CA PRO A 71 -10.36 -4.53 7.94
C PRO A 71 -8.93 -4.00 7.83
N HIS A 72 -8.15 -4.62 6.93
CA HIS A 72 -6.79 -4.19 6.63
C HIS A 72 -6.73 -2.93 5.75
N GLN A 73 -7.58 -2.85 4.74
CA GLN A 73 -7.71 -1.69 3.85
C GLN A 73 -9.17 -1.44 3.51
N ILE A 74 -9.57 -0.16 3.50
CA ILE A 74 -10.89 0.30 3.09
C ILE A 74 -10.72 1.26 1.92
N ARG A 75 -11.30 0.95 0.76
CA ARG A 75 -11.33 1.83 -0.42
C ARG A 75 -12.75 2.29 -0.69
N GLY A 76 -12.98 3.60 -0.55
CA GLY A 76 -14.26 4.23 -0.82
C GLY A 76 -14.36 4.81 -2.23
N TYR A 77 -15.50 4.62 -2.88
CA TYR A 77 -15.82 5.06 -4.23
C TYR A 77 -17.11 5.89 -4.17
N LEU A 78 -17.02 7.22 -4.29
CA LEU A 78 -18.18 8.12 -4.18
C LEU A 78 -19.01 8.26 -5.46
N ASP A 79 -18.48 7.83 -6.59
CA ASP A 79 -19.21 7.69 -7.86
C ASP A 79 -20.26 6.57 -7.76
N ARG A 80 -19.88 5.47 -7.10
CA ARG A 80 -20.72 4.27 -6.92
C ARG A 80 -21.26 4.10 -5.50
N PHE A 81 -20.97 5.03 -4.61
CA PHE A 81 -21.33 5.00 -3.19
C PHE A 81 -21.00 3.64 -2.53
N GLN A 82 -19.83 3.09 -2.84
CA GLN A 82 -19.40 1.76 -2.41
C GLN A 82 -18.10 1.82 -1.61
N ASN A 83 -18.02 1.04 -0.53
CA ASN A 83 -16.76 0.73 0.15
C ASN A 83 -16.33 -0.71 -0.18
N ARG A 84 -15.05 -0.90 -0.47
CA ARG A 84 -14.44 -2.22 -0.66
C ARG A 84 -13.39 -2.47 0.41
N LEU A 85 -13.49 -3.65 1.03
CA LEU A 85 -12.53 -4.14 2.02
C LEU A 85 -11.51 -5.03 1.32
N LEU A 86 -10.23 -4.77 1.53
CA LEU A 86 -9.14 -5.49 0.89
C LEU A 86 -8.13 -5.99 1.92
N ILE A 87 -7.52 -7.13 1.62
CA ILE A 87 -6.38 -7.68 2.35
C ILE A 87 -5.23 -7.78 1.36
N SER A 88 -4.06 -7.27 1.73
CA SER A 88 -2.83 -7.45 0.95
C SER A 88 -1.78 -8.07 1.85
N LYS A 89 -0.95 -8.94 1.26
CA LYS A 89 0.15 -9.58 1.98
C LYS A 89 1.38 -8.68 1.94
N SER A 90 2.25 -8.82 2.93
CA SER A 90 3.56 -8.16 2.93
C SER A 90 4.36 -8.58 1.70
N PHE A 91 4.95 -7.63 1.01
CA PHE A 91 5.70 -7.87 -0.21
C PHE A 91 7.21 -7.82 0.06
N LYS A 92 7.94 -8.85 -0.38
CA LYS A 92 9.38 -9.00 -0.07
C LYS A 92 10.25 -7.89 -0.66
N GLN A 93 9.86 -7.32 -1.80
CA GLN A 93 10.61 -6.24 -2.48
C GLN A 93 9.99 -4.86 -2.22
N CYS A 94 9.14 -4.72 -1.19
CA CYS A 94 8.55 -3.43 -0.83
C CYS A 94 9.63 -2.41 -0.43
N THR A 95 9.61 -1.24 -1.05
CA THR A 95 10.54 -0.12 -0.80
C THR A 95 10.36 0.55 0.57
N ALA A 96 9.36 0.15 1.36
CA ALA A 96 9.11 0.69 2.70
C ALA A 96 9.25 -0.37 3.82
N CYS A 97 8.61 -1.53 3.70
CA CYS A 97 8.50 -2.50 4.80
C CYS A 97 9.22 -3.84 4.55
N SER A 98 9.99 -3.97 3.47
CA SER A 98 10.77 -5.19 3.23
C SER A 98 11.81 -5.43 4.34
N PRO A 99 12.17 -6.70 4.63
CA PRO A 99 13.23 -7.00 5.57
C PRO A 99 14.55 -6.28 5.23
N THR A 100 14.89 -6.19 3.95
CA THR A 100 16.10 -5.49 3.49
C THR A 100 16.10 -4.02 3.91
N VAL A 101 14.98 -3.29 3.68
CA VAL A 101 14.87 -1.87 4.07
C VAL A 101 14.92 -1.71 5.59
N LEU A 102 14.24 -2.60 6.33
CA LEU A 102 14.25 -2.56 7.80
C LEU A 102 15.64 -2.83 8.38
N ASP A 103 16.39 -3.76 7.79
CA ASP A 103 17.74 -4.10 8.25
C ASP A 103 18.75 -3.02 7.91
N GLU A 104 18.68 -2.41 6.72
CA GLU A 104 19.50 -1.25 6.35
C GLU A 104 19.22 -0.05 7.26
N TYR A 105 17.95 0.24 7.55
CA TYR A 105 17.59 1.31 8.48
C TYR A 105 18.09 1.04 9.90
N LYS A 106 18.02 -0.20 10.40
CA LYS A 106 18.55 -0.55 11.74
C LYS A 106 20.08 -0.41 11.82
N LYS A 107 20.80 -0.71 10.74
CA LYS A 107 22.26 -0.65 10.70
C LYS A 107 22.81 0.77 10.54
N HIS A 108 22.18 1.56 9.67
CA HIS A 108 22.70 2.85 9.21
C HIS A 108 21.87 4.05 9.68
N GLY A 109 20.68 3.82 10.23
CA GLY A 109 19.85 4.84 10.85
C GLY A 109 19.57 6.03 9.93
N PHE A 110 19.90 7.23 10.41
CA PHE A 110 19.64 8.47 9.69
C PHE A 110 20.45 8.61 8.40
N ASP A 111 21.67 8.08 8.35
CA ASP A 111 22.51 8.16 7.14
C ASP A 111 21.88 7.42 5.97
N PHE A 112 21.21 6.29 6.25
CA PHE A 112 20.42 5.58 5.25
C PHE A 112 19.24 6.42 4.76
N VAL A 113 18.50 7.07 5.66
CA VAL A 113 17.37 7.95 5.28
C VAL A 113 17.87 9.10 4.41
N LEU A 114 18.97 9.74 4.79
CA LEU A 114 19.56 10.83 4.03
C LEU A 114 20.01 10.36 2.63
N LYS A 115 20.63 9.19 2.55
CA LYS A 115 21.02 8.58 1.27
C LYS A 115 19.80 8.27 0.39
N VAL A 116 18.75 7.69 0.96
CA VAL A 116 17.48 7.38 0.26
C VAL A 116 16.83 8.65 -0.28
N MET A 117 16.79 9.73 0.51
CA MET A 117 16.18 10.99 0.08
C MET A 117 16.95 11.70 -1.04
N ASN A 118 18.28 11.53 -1.08
CA ASN A 118 19.13 12.20 -2.07
C ASN A 118 19.40 11.35 -3.32
N THR A 119 19.21 10.03 -3.26
CA THR A 119 19.49 9.12 -4.38
C THR A 119 18.20 8.48 -4.89
N SER A 120 17.70 9.00 -6.02
CA SER A 120 16.55 8.43 -6.73
C SER A 120 16.82 6.98 -7.13
N GLY A 121 15.86 6.08 -6.92
CA GLY A 121 15.96 4.66 -7.29
C GLY A 121 16.77 3.78 -6.33
N TYR A 122 17.42 4.34 -5.29
CA TYR A 122 18.24 3.54 -4.37
C TYR A 122 17.43 2.47 -3.64
N LEU A 123 16.19 2.79 -3.21
CA LEU A 123 15.30 1.81 -2.58
C LEU A 123 14.94 0.66 -3.52
N GLU A 124 14.74 0.94 -4.81
CA GLU A 124 14.35 -0.06 -5.80
C GLU A 124 15.51 -0.99 -6.14
N GLU A 125 16.74 -0.48 -6.11
CA GLU A 125 17.97 -1.25 -6.27
C GLU A 125 18.16 -2.23 -5.11
N ILE A 126 18.15 -1.75 -3.86
CA ILE A 126 18.42 -2.59 -2.69
C ILE A 126 17.30 -3.61 -2.45
N THR A 127 16.05 -3.29 -2.78
CA THR A 127 14.96 -4.27 -2.67
C THR A 127 14.90 -5.22 -3.86
N GLY A 128 15.70 -4.99 -4.91
CA GLY A 128 15.65 -5.75 -6.16
C GLY A 128 14.34 -5.55 -6.92
N LEU A 129 13.62 -4.45 -6.67
CA LEU A 129 12.40 -4.12 -7.40
C LEU A 129 12.72 -3.77 -8.87
N ASN A 130 13.87 -3.15 -9.15
CA ASN A 130 14.31 -2.85 -10.53
C ASN A 130 14.40 -4.12 -11.37
N LYS A 131 15.01 -5.18 -10.83
CA LYS A 131 15.13 -6.48 -11.52
C LYS A 131 13.77 -7.10 -11.80
N LEU A 132 12.80 -6.93 -10.89
CA LEU A 132 11.45 -7.41 -11.11
C LEU A 132 10.79 -6.66 -12.27
N MET A 133 10.95 -5.33 -12.33
CA MET A 133 10.39 -4.50 -13.40
C MET A 133 11.04 -4.80 -14.75
N GLU A 134 12.36 -5.03 -14.78
CA GLU A 134 13.10 -5.43 -15.99
C GLU A 134 12.59 -6.76 -16.53
N ASN A 135 12.45 -7.79 -15.69
CA ASN A 135 11.93 -9.09 -16.12
C ASN A 135 10.49 -9.00 -16.68
N VAL A 136 9.64 -8.16 -16.09
CA VAL A 136 8.27 -7.96 -16.60
C VAL A 136 8.29 -7.29 -17.96
N ASN A 137 9.16 -6.30 -18.19
CA ASN A 137 9.30 -5.65 -19.48
C ASN A 137 9.86 -6.61 -20.54
N GLU A 138 10.81 -7.48 -20.17
CA GLU A 138 11.33 -8.52 -21.07
C GLU A 138 10.24 -9.53 -21.43
N ASP A 139 9.46 -10.00 -20.45
CA ASP A 139 8.36 -10.94 -20.67
C ASP A 139 7.23 -10.31 -21.52
N GLU A 140 6.87 -9.04 -21.30
CA GLU A 140 5.91 -8.34 -22.17
C GLU A 140 6.43 -8.22 -23.60
N VAL A 141 7.72 -7.89 -23.81
CA VAL A 141 8.34 -7.81 -25.14
C VAL A 141 8.32 -9.17 -25.87
N LEU A 142 8.52 -10.28 -25.15
CA LEU A 142 8.46 -11.64 -25.72
C LEU A 142 7.03 -12.05 -26.12
N VAL A 143 6.00 -11.57 -25.41
CA VAL A 143 4.59 -11.87 -25.74
C VAL A 143 4.11 -11.10 -26.97
N PHE A 144 4.73 -9.97 -27.32
CA PHE A 144 4.42 -9.21 -28.54
C PHE A 144 5.23 -9.64 -29.78
N SER A 145 6.17 -10.59 -29.67
CA SER A 145 7.05 -10.98 -30.78
C SER A 145 6.67 -12.27 -31.51
N ASP A 146 5.51 -12.86 -31.25
CA ASP A 146 5.16 -14.21 -31.75
C ASP A 146 3.91 -14.28 -32.68
N ASP A 147 3.47 -13.18 -33.30
CA ASP A 147 2.37 -13.20 -34.29
C ASP A 147 2.63 -12.29 -35.52
N ASP A 148 3.72 -12.53 -36.26
CA ASP A 148 3.88 -12.07 -37.64
C ASP A 148 4.36 -13.24 -38.52
N ASP A 149 3.49 -14.23 -38.77
CA ASP A 149 3.57 -15.14 -39.92
C ASP A 149 2.27 -15.98 -40.05
N PHE A 150 1.25 -15.46 -40.77
CA PHE A 150 0.42 -16.20 -41.75
C PHE A 150 -0.57 -15.31 -42.52
#